data_AF-A0A6J4VB80-F1
#
_entry.id   AF-A0A6J4VB80-F1
#
_cell.length_a   1.000
_cell.length_b   1.000
_cell.length_c   1.000
_cell.angle_alpha   90.00
_cell.angle_beta   90.00
_cell.angle_gamma   90.00
#
_symmetry.space_group_name_H-M   'P 1'
#
loop_
_entity.id
_entity.type
_entity.pdbx_description
1 polymer ?
#
loop_
_entity_poly.entity_id
_entity_poly.type
_entity_poly.pdbx_seq_one_letter_code
_entity_poly.pdbx_strand_id
1 'polypeptide(L)'
;MRFTISREKLQEGLAAVTASIPAKTTLPVLANILVETTERGIRLSGTDLDIAVSTEVVADVETQGAITIPAKKLGEIARELP
;
A
#
# COMPACT_ATOMS: atom_id res chain seq x y z
N MET A 1 -5.77 -12.33 5.92
CA MET A 1 -5.78 -10.86 5.88
C MET A 1 -7.16 -10.36 5.52
N ARG A 2 -7.82 -9.62 6.42
CA ARG A 2 -9.12 -8.97 6.22
C ARG A 2 -9.15 -7.67 7.02
N PHE A 3 -9.49 -6.55 6.38
CA PHE A 3 -9.60 -5.24 7.01
C PHE A 3 -10.57 -4.34 6.23
N THR A 4 -11.05 -3.29 6.89
CA THR A 4 -11.90 -2.24 6.32
C THR A 4 -11.23 -0.88 6.54
N ILE A 5 -11.15 -0.05 5.49
CA ILE A 5 -10.50 1.27 5.54
C ILE A 5 -11.35 2.29 4.75
N SER A 6 -11.32 3.56 5.16
CA SER A 6 -11.97 4.62 4.39
C SER A 6 -11.21 4.89 3.09
N ARG A 7 -11.92 5.35 2.06
CA ARG A 7 -11.30 5.71 0.78
C ARG A 7 -10.25 6.80 0.96
N GLU A 8 -10.51 7.83 1.77
CA GLU A 8 -9.54 8.91 1.97
C GLU A 8 -8.26 8.40 2.62
N LYS A 9 -8.37 7.54 3.63
CA LYS A 9 -7.20 6.96 4.33
C LYS A 9 -6.40 6.03 3.44
N LEU A 10 -7.06 5.24 2.60
CA LEU A 10 -6.38 4.42 1.60
C LEU A 10 -5.62 5.29 0.60
N GLN A 11 -6.25 6.34 0.06
CA GLN A 11 -5.60 7.24 -0.91
C GLN A 11 -4.43 8.01 -0.28
N GLU A 12 -4.58 8.51 0.94
CA GLU A 12 -3.51 9.17 1.72
C GLU A 12 -2.31 8.25 1.86
N GLY A 13 -2.54 7.00 2.27
CA GLY A 13 -1.48 6.02 2.46
C GLY A 13 -0.78 5.64 1.15
N LEU A 14 -1.54 5.42 0.07
CA LEU A 14 -1.00 5.09 -1.25
C LEU A 14 -0.16 6.25 -1.80
N ALA A 15 -0.64 7.49 -1.69
CA ALA A 15 0.08 8.68 -2.16
C ALA A 15 1.44 8.85 -1.45
N ALA A 16 1.50 8.56 -0.15
CA ALA A 16 2.72 8.68 0.65
C ALA A 16 3.83 7.71 0.22
N VAL A 17 3.49 6.49 -0.21
CA VAL A 17 4.50 5.46 -0.57
C VAL A 17 4.80 5.40 -2.07
N THR A 18 3.89 5.87 -2.93
CA THR A 18 4.00 5.72 -4.39
C THR A 18 5.29 6.27 -4.98
N ALA A 19 5.82 7.38 -4.44
CA ALA A 19 7.05 7.99 -4.94
C ALA A 19 8.30 7.11 -4.78
N SER A 20 8.30 6.16 -3.83
CA SER A 20 9.39 5.21 -3.60
C SER A 20 9.36 3.99 -4.51
N ILE A 21 8.38 3.89 -5.41
CA ILE A 21 8.12 2.71 -6.23
C ILE A 21 8.55 3.01 -7.66
N PRO A 22 9.48 2.25 -8.23
CA PRO A 22 9.91 2.43 -9.61
C PRO A 22 8.75 2.28 -10.60
N ALA A 23 8.53 3.30 -11.44
CA ALA A 23 7.54 3.23 -12.52
C ALA A 23 7.89 2.17 -13.59
N LYS A 24 9.18 1.83 -13.72
CA LYS A 24 9.71 0.79 -14.60
C LYS A 24 10.82 0.05 -13.85
N THR A 25 10.75 -1.26 -13.84
CA THR A 25 11.73 -2.14 -13.20
C THR A 25 11.76 -3.49 -13.90
N THR A 26 12.91 -4.16 -13.91
CA THR A 26 13.04 -5.55 -14.38
C THR A 26 12.66 -6.56 -13.30
N LEU A 27 12.50 -6.13 -12.05
CA LEU A 27 12.10 -6.95 -10.90
C LEU A 27 10.62 -6.70 -10.59
N PRO A 28 9.68 -7.59 -10.97
CA PRO A 28 8.25 -7.34 -10.85
C PRO A 28 7.77 -7.02 -9.43
N VAL A 29 8.42 -7.58 -8.41
CA VAL A 29 8.08 -7.34 -7.00
C VAL A 29 8.27 -5.87 -6.59
N LEU A 30 9.22 -5.16 -7.21
CA LEU A 30 9.46 -3.74 -6.93
C LEU A 30 8.38 -2.82 -7.52
N ALA A 31 7.49 -3.33 -8.38
CA ALA A 31 6.32 -2.59 -8.83
C ALA A 31 5.11 -2.74 -7.88
N ASN A 32 5.27 -3.43 -6.76
CA ASN A 32 4.24 -3.68 -5.78
C ASN A 32 4.36 -2.75 -4.56
N ILE A 33 3.25 -2.59 -3.86
CA ILE A 33 3.19 -2.07 -2.49
C ILE A 33 3.06 -3.26 -1.55
N LEU A 34 3.84 -3.27 -0.48
CA LEU A 34 3.62 -4.15 0.66
C LEU A 34 2.49 -3.57 1.51
N VAL A 35 1.46 -4.39 1.77
CA VAL A 35 0.34 -4.08 2.65
C VAL A 35 0.38 -5.04 3.83
N GLU A 36 0.58 -4.52 5.03
CA GLU A 36 0.64 -5.29 6.27
C GLU A 36 -0.42 -4.78 7.24
N THR A 37 -1.22 -5.66 7.81
CA THR A 37 -2.11 -5.26 8.91
C THR A 37 -1.30 -5.11 10.20
N THR A 38 -1.62 -4.11 11.00
CA THR A 38 -1.06 -3.87 12.34
C THR A 38 -2.19 -3.86 13.39
N GLU A 39 -1.86 -3.67 14.66
CA GLU A 39 -2.86 -3.46 15.71
C GLU A 39 -3.63 -2.14 15.57
N ARG A 40 -3.10 -1.18 14.79
CA ARG A 40 -3.64 0.18 14.65
C ARG A 40 -4.26 0.46 13.28
N GLY A 41 -4.10 -0.45 12.32
CA GLY A 41 -4.60 -0.30 10.96
C GLY A 41 -3.80 -1.09 9.94
N ILE A 42 -3.36 -0.43 8.87
CA ILE A 42 -2.48 -1.03 7.86
C ILE A 42 -1.22 -0.19 7.67
N ARG A 43 -0.09 -0.87 7.51
CA ARG A 43 1.18 -0.32 7.04
C ARG A 43 1.28 -0.54 5.53
N LEU A 44 1.53 0.53 4.80
CA LEU A 44 1.84 0.49 3.38
C LEU A 44 3.34 0.77 3.22
N SER A 45 4.03 0.04 2.36
CA SER A 45 5.45 0.24 2.11
C SER A 45 5.83 0.04 0.64
N GLY A 46 6.78 0.83 0.17
CA GLY A 46 7.38 0.75 -1.17
C GLY A 46 8.90 0.95 -1.11
N THR A 47 9.61 0.48 -2.12
CA THR A 47 11.07 0.65 -2.22
C THR A 47 11.58 0.46 -3.65
N ASP A 48 12.68 1.14 -3.97
CA ASP A 48 13.49 0.96 -5.18
C ASP A 48 14.85 0.27 -4.92
N LEU A 49 15.06 -0.26 -3.71
CA LEU A 49 16.30 -0.83 -3.14
C LEU A 49 17.31 0.19 -2.59
N ASP A 50 17.19 1.47 -2.92
CA ASP A 50 18.02 2.53 -2.35
C ASP A 50 17.27 3.28 -1.24
N ILE A 51 15.98 3.52 -1.46
CA ILE A 51 15.07 4.21 -0.56
C ILE A 51 13.88 3.31 -0.27
N ALA A 52 13.47 3.26 0.99
CA ALA A 52 12.23 2.62 1.42
C ALA A 52 11.35 3.63 2.15
N VAL A 53 10.07 3.70 1.77
CA VAL A 53 9.09 4.57 2.41
C VAL A 53 7.97 3.71 2.97
N SER A 54 7.59 3.98 4.22
CA SER A 54 6.46 3.33 4.87
C SER A 54 5.56 4.36 5.53
N THR A 55 4.27 4.07 5.55
CA THR A 55 3.25 4.86 6.26
C THR A 55 2.25 3.94 6.91
N GLU A 56 1.65 4.38 8.00
CA GLU A 56 0.61 3.65 8.72
C GLU A 56 -0.68 4.46 8.70
N VAL A 57 -1.76 3.85 8.24
CA VAL A 57 -3.09 4.46 8.17
C VAL A 57 -4.09 3.64 8.95
N VAL A 58 -4.99 4.33 9.65
CA VAL A 58 -6.00 3.70 10.50
C VAL A 58 -6.95 2.88 9.64
N ALA A 59 -7.21 1.64 10.06
CA ALA A 59 -8.14 0.70 9.45
C ALA A 59 -8.68 -0.24 10.53
N ASP A 60 -9.87 -0.78 10.31
CA ASP A 60 -10.44 -1.84 11.16
C ASP A 60 -9.93 -3.20 10.68
N VAL A 61 -9.15 -3.91 11.50
CA VAL A 61 -8.48 -5.16 11.14
C VAL A 61 -9.17 -6.34 11.80
N GLU A 62 -9.77 -7.20 10.98
CA GLU A 62 -10.44 -8.42 11.46
C GLU A 62 -9.52 -9.64 11.46
N THR A 63 -8.59 -9.72 10.51
CA THR A 63 -7.66 -10.84 10.41
C THR A 63 -6.31 -10.34 9.95
N GLN A 64 -5.29 -10.56 10.78
CA GLN A 64 -3.94 -10.14 10.46
C GLN A 64 -3.39 -10.84 9.21
N GLY A 65 -2.39 -10.21 8.59
CA GLY A 65 -1.63 -10.76 7.49
C GLY A 65 -0.92 -9.68 6.68
N ALA A 66 -0.17 -10.14 5.69
CA ALA A 66 0.61 -9.31 4.78
C ALA A 66 0.45 -9.81 3.35
N ILE A 67 0.46 -8.89 2.39
CA ILE A 67 0.45 -9.20 0.96
C ILE A 67 1.10 -8.08 0.17
N THR A 68 1.70 -8.40 -0.97
CA THR A 68 2.13 -7.39 -1.94
C THR A 68 1.11 -7.26 -3.07
N ILE A 69 0.79 -6.03 -3.48
CA ILE A 69 -0.20 -5.74 -4.52
C ILE A 69 0.41 -4.79 -5.56
N PRO A 70 0.18 -4.98 -6.88
CA PRO A 70 0.65 -4.04 -7.90
C PRO A 70 0.23 -2.60 -7.60
N ALA A 71 1.20 -1.72 -7.39
CA ALA A 71 0.99 -0.36 -6.88
C ALA A 71 0.07 0.46 -7.79
N LYS A 72 0.37 0.43 -9.09
CA LYS A 72 -0.38 1.17 -10.11
C LYS A 72 -1.85 0.75 -10.15
N LYS A 73 -2.11 -0.57 -10.15
CA LYS A 73 -3.48 -1.09 -10.25
C LYS A 73 -4.28 -0.77 -8.99
N LEU A 74 -3.66 -0.90 -7.81
CA LEU A 74 -4.29 -0.56 -6.55
C LEU A 74 -4.63 0.94 -6.47
N GLY A 75 -3.72 1.81 -6.90
CA GLY A 75 -3.94 3.25 -6.97
C GLY A 75 -5.07 3.66 -7.91
N GLU A 76 -5.15 3.04 -9.09
CA GLU A 76 -6.25 3.25 -10.04
C GLU A 76 -7.60 2.85 -9.44
N ILE A 77 -7.68 1.66 -8.84
CA ILE A 77 -8.91 1.17 -8.19
C ILE A 77 -9.32 2.10 -7.06
N ALA A 78 -8.41 2.47 -6.15
CA ALA A 78 -8.71 3.34 -5.01
C ALA A 78 -9.20 4.74 -5.45
N ARG A 79 -8.74 5.22 -6.62
CA ARG A 79 -9.21 6.48 -7.19
C ARG A 79 -10.63 6.38 -7.75
N GLU A 80 -10.98 5.26 -8.36
CA GLU A 80 -12.27 5.02 -9.02
C GLU A 80 -13.40 4.60 -8.07
N LEU A 81 -13.09 4.20 -6.84
CA LEU A 81 -14.11 3.96 -5.81
C LEU A 81 -14.96 5.23 -5.55
N PRO A 82 -16.26 5.10 -5.25
CA PRO A 82 -17.12 6.23 -4.92
C PRO A 82 -16.70 6.96 -3.64
#